data_AF-A0A1H6CZY1-F1
#
_entry.id   AF-A0A1H6CZY1-F1
#
_cell.length_a   1.000
_cell.length_b   1.000
_cell.length_c   1.000
_cell.angle_alpha   90.00
_cell.angle_beta   90.00
_cell.angle_gamma   90.00
#
_symmetry.space_group_name_H-M   'P 1'
#
loop_
_entity.id
_entity.type
_entity.pdbx_description
1 polymer ?
#
loop_
_entity_poly.entity_id
_entity_poly.type
_entity_poly.pdbx_seq_one_letter_code
_entity_poly.pdbx_strand_id
1 'polypeptide(L)'
;MGKVFLWMGVVLFAIYLVKSQFLNSKTWTPFRDGCLVSENATEAQCNCLADYVHERFSDQDVQRMMDNQITDPVFAQKVNSTVVAGTLACRNPG
;
A
#
# COMPACT_ATOMS: atom_id res chain seq x y z
N MET A 1 14.53 7.18 -31.75
CA MET A 1 14.01 5.82 -31.44
C MET A 1 14.58 5.23 -30.14
N GLY A 2 15.90 5.24 -29.87
CA GLY A 2 16.47 4.63 -28.63
C GLY A 2 16.10 5.30 -27.30
N LYS A 3 15.68 6.58 -27.32
CA LYS A 3 15.34 7.34 -26.11
C LYS A 3 14.04 6.84 -25.43
N VAL A 4 13.10 6.29 -26.20
CA VAL A 4 11.81 5.79 -25.68
C VAL A 4 11.99 4.46 -24.93
N PHE A 5 12.84 3.57 -25.45
CA PHE A 5 13.15 2.29 -24.80
C PHE A 5 13.89 2.48 -23.46
N LEU A 6 14.71 3.52 -23.35
CA LEU A 6 15.41 3.86 -22.11
C LEU A 6 14.42 4.31 -21.01
N TRP A 7 13.44 5.14 -21.37
CA TRP A 7 12.36 5.54 -20.44
C TRP A 7 11.46 4.37 -20.03
N MET A 8 11.10 3.49 -20.96
CA MET A 8 10.32 2.30 -20.64
C MET A 8 11.08 1.33 -19.72
N GLY A 9 12.40 1.19 -19.92
CA GLY A 9 13.26 0.41 -19.02
C GLY A 9 13.29 0.99 -17.60
N VAL A 10 13.42 2.32 -17.46
CA VAL A 10 13.40 2.98 -16.14
C VAL A 10 12.05 2.82 -15.44
N VAL A 11 10.94 2.96 -16.17
CA VAL A 11 9.58 2.78 -15.60
C VAL A 11 9.37 1.33 -15.15
N LEU A 12 9.74 0.35 -15.97
CA LEU A 12 9.64 -1.07 -15.60
C LEU A 12 10.55 -1.43 -14.43
N PHE A 13 11.76 -0.87 -14.37
CA PHE A 13 12.69 -1.09 -13.27
C PHE A 13 12.20 -0.45 -11.97
N ALA A 14 11.57 0.73 -12.04
CA ALA A 14 10.93 1.36 -10.90
C ALA A 14 9.74 0.51 -10.38
N ILE A 15 8.89 0.01 -11.28
CA ILE A 15 7.79 -0.91 -10.92
C ILE A 15 8.33 -2.20 -10.29
N TYR A 16 9.43 -2.74 -10.84
CA TYR A 16 10.09 -3.92 -10.30
C TYR A 16 10.66 -3.68 -8.89
N LEU A 17 11.29 -2.52 -8.66
CA LEU A 17 11.79 -2.16 -7.34
C LEU A 17 10.66 -2.04 -6.32
N VAL A 18 9.56 -1.38 -6.69
CA VAL A 18 8.35 -1.28 -5.85
C VAL A 18 7.79 -2.66 -5.54
N LYS A 19 7.65 -3.55 -6.55
CA LYS A 19 7.20 -4.93 -6.32
C LYS A 19 8.17 -5.76 -5.47
N SER A 20 9.48 -5.54 -5.62
CA SER A 20 10.48 -6.28 -4.84
C SER A 20 10.47 -5.88 -3.36
N GLN A 21 10.21 -4.60 -3.06
CA GLN A 21 9.99 -4.11 -1.70
C GLN A 21 8.66 -4.65 -1.15
N PHE A 22 7.58 -4.64 -1.95
CA PHE A 22 6.28 -5.21 -1.59
C PHE A 22 6.38 -6.68 -1.12
N LEU A 23 7.02 -7.55 -1.91
CA LEU A 23 7.21 -8.97 -1.58
C LEU A 23 8.11 -9.20 -0.35
N ASN A 24 8.90 -8.21 0.05
CA ASN A 24 9.83 -8.28 1.18
C ASN A 24 9.42 -7.36 2.35
N SER A 25 8.27 -6.69 2.24
CA SER A 25 7.86 -5.67 3.20
C SER A 25 7.44 -6.33 4.50
N LYS A 26 8.22 -6.08 5.56
CA LYS A 26 7.97 -6.62 6.90
C LYS A 26 6.71 -6.03 7.55
N THR A 27 6.14 -5.01 6.91
CA THR A 27 4.98 -4.24 7.36
C THR A 27 3.65 -4.75 6.81
N TRP A 28 3.66 -5.61 5.78
CA TRP A 28 2.45 -6.15 5.15
C TRP A 28 1.63 -7.03 6.10
N THR A 29 2.28 -8.04 6.69
CA THR A 29 1.66 -8.97 7.64
C THR A 29 1.04 -8.27 8.85
N PRO A 30 1.78 -7.40 9.58
CA PRO A 30 1.20 -6.73 10.75
C PRO A 30 0.11 -5.70 10.38
N PHE A 31 0.15 -5.11 9.18
CA PHE A 31 -0.92 -4.25 8.69
C PHE A 31 -2.20 -5.05 8.41
N ARG A 32 -2.08 -6.20 7.71
CA ARG A 32 -3.18 -7.13 7.48
C ARG A 32 -3.78 -7.61 8.79
N ASP A 33 -2.94 -8.02 9.74
CA ASP A 33 -3.39 -8.51 11.04
C ASP A 33 -4.10 -7.40 11.83
N GLY A 34 -3.62 -6.15 11.75
CA GLY A 34 -4.32 -4.99 12.32
C GLY A 34 -5.70 -4.73 11.68
N CYS A 35 -5.83 -4.95 10.37
CA CYS A 35 -7.12 -4.89 9.68
C CYS A 35 -8.07 -6.02 10.12
N LEU A 36 -7.55 -7.25 10.27
CA LEU A 36 -8.31 -8.42 10.71
C LEU A 36 -8.85 -8.29 12.13
N VAL A 37 -8.17 -7.53 12.99
CA VAL A 37 -8.65 -7.22 14.36
C VAL A 37 -9.88 -6.31 14.33
N SER A 38 -10.14 -5.62 13.21
CA SER A 38 -11.33 -4.79 13.06
C SER A 38 -12.56 -5.67 12.83
N GLU A 39 -13.55 -5.63 13.74
CA GLU A 39 -14.75 -6.50 13.75
C GLU A 39 -15.60 -6.48 12.45
N ASN A 40 -15.31 -5.58 11.50
CA ASN A 40 -16.07 -5.41 10.25
C ASN A 40 -15.30 -5.80 8.98
N ALA A 41 -14.09 -6.37 9.07
CA ALA A 41 -13.28 -6.69 7.91
C ALA A 41 -13.09 -8.20 7.72
N THR A 42 -13.31 -8.70 6.50
CA THR A 42 -13.00 -10.10 6.15
C THR A 42 -11.54 -10.26 5.74
N GLU A 43 -10.99 -11.48 5.85
CA GLU A 43 -9.60 -11.76 5.47
C GLU A 43 -9.30 -11.38 4.01
N ALA A 44 -10.24 -11.63 3.10
CA ALA A 44 -10.13 -11.21 1.70
C ALA A 44 -10.09 -9.69 1.55
N GLN A 45 -10.90 -8.95 2.33
CA GLN A 45 -10.87 -7.48 2.32
C GLN A 45 -9.57 -6.93 2.89
N CYS A 46 -9.05 -7.53 3.96
CA CYS A 46 -7.80 -7.10 4.58
C CYS A 46 -6.58 -7.41 3.72
N ASN A 47 -6.55 -8.56 3.03
CA ASN A 47 -5.50 -8.85 2.05
C ASN A 47 -5.54 -7.83 0.91
N CYS A 48 -6.72 -7.57 0.33
CA CYS A 48 -6.87 -6.58 -0.73
C CYS A 48 -6.46 -5.17 -0.27
N LEU A 49 -6.84 -4.77 0.95
CA LEU A 49 -6.48 -3.45 1.49
C LEU A 49 -4.98 -3.35 1.78
N ALA A 50 -4.38 -4.39 2.35
CA ALA A 50 -2.94 -4.46 2.60
C ALA A 50 -2.18 -4.30 1.27
N ASP A 51 -2.59 -5.02 0.23
CA ASP A 51 -2.03 -4.89 -1.11
C ASP A 51 -2.22 -3.48 -1.67
N TYR A 52 -3.42 -2.92 -1.58
CA TYR A 52 -3.75 -1.60 -2.10
C TYR A 52 -2.92 -0.47 -1.47
N VAL A 53 -2.67 -0.58 -0.16
CA VAL A 53 -1.86 0.39 0.62
C VAL A 53 -0.39 0.22 0.30
N HIS A 54 0.15 -1.01 0.30
CA HIS A 54 1.57 -1.26 0.03
C HIS A 54 1.97 -1.03 -1.43
N GLU A 55 1.02 -1.03 -2.38
CA GLU A 55 1.27 -0.61 -3.76
C GLU A 55 1.45 0.91 -3.89
N ARG A 56 0.87 1.69 -2.96
CA ARG A 56 0.83 3.17 -3.02
C ARG A 56 1.75 3.86 -2.02
N PHE A 57 2.14 3.14 -0.98
CA PHE A 57 2.97 3.62 0.12
C PHE A 57 4.22 2.76 0.25
N SER A 58 5.33 3.39 0.58
CA SER A 58 6.57 2.67 0.87
C SER A 58 6.48 1.97 2.23
N ASP A 59 7.33 0.97 2.47
CA ASP A 59 7.47 0.33 3.79
C ASP A 59 7.62 1.34 4.93
N GLN A 60 8.42 2.40 4.72
CA GLN A 60 8.62 3.46 5.71
C GLN A 60 7.36 4.29 5.95
N ASP A 61 6.54 4.51 4.92
CA ASP A 61 5.25 5.18 5.07
C ASP A 61 4.29 4.34 5.90
N VAL A 62 4.18 3.05 5.58
CA VAL A 62 3.32 2.12 6.31
C VAL A 62 3.79 1.96 7.74
N GLN A 63 5.10 1.86 7.97
CA GLN A 63 5.68 1.79 9.31
C GLN A 63 5.35 3.06 10.12
N ARG A 64 5.42 4.24 9.50
CA ARG A 64 4.99 5.50 10.14
C ARG A 64 3.50 5.53 10.46
N MET A 65 2.66 4.94 9.60
CA MET A 65 1.22 4.81 9.88
C MET A 65 0.97 3.87 11.07
N MET A 66 1.70 2.76 11.15
CA MET A 66 1.61 1.79 12.24
C MET A 66 2.13 2.36 13.57
N ASP A 67 3.22 3.11 13.55
CA ASP A 67 3.80 3.77 14.73
C ASP A 67 2.99 5.00 15.17
N ASN A 68 1.85 5.27 14.52
CA ASN A 68 1.00 6.44 14.72
C ASN A 68 1.77 7.77 14.56
N GLN A 69 2.88 7.76 13.84
CA GLN A 69 3.76 8.90 13.57
C GLN A 69 3.32 9.63 12.28
N ILE A 70 2.02 9.93 12.21
CA ILE A 70 1.44 10.73 11.14
C ILE A 70 1.52 12.20 11.57
N THR A 71 2.72 12.75 11.59
CA THR A 71 2.99 14.14 12.01
C THR A 71 2.67 15.17 10.94
N ASP A 72 2.61 14.76 9.67
CA ASP A 72 2.31 15.63 8.55
C ASP A 72 0.80 15.57 8.21
N PRO A 73 0.07 16.71 8.25
CA PRO A 73 -1.37 16.74 7.98
C PRO A 73 -1.74 16.41 6.53
N VAL A 74 -0.86 16.69 5.56
CA VAL A 74 -1.04 16.33 4.15
C VAL A 74 -0.88 14.82 3.97
N PHE A 75 0.10 14.23 4.67
CA PHE A 75 0.28 12.79 4.72
C PHE A 75 -0.93 12.10 5.37
N ALA A 76 -1.42 12.62 6.51
CA ALA A 76 -2.62 12.11 7.18
C ALA A 76 -3.84 12.08 6.25
N GLN A 77 -4.07 13.19 5.53
CA GLN A 77 -5.17 13.30 4.59
C GLN A 77 -5.02 12.31 3.43
N LYS A 78 -3.79 12.14 2.90
CA LYS A 78 -3.48 11.18 1.85
C LYS A 78 -3.71 9.73 2.32
N VAL A 79 -3.27 9.38 3.52
CA VAL A 79 -3.50 8.07 4.14
C VAL A 79 -5.00 7.81 4.23
N ASN A 80 -5.75 8.71 4.84
CA ASN A 80 -7.20 8.56 5.02
C ASN A 80 -7.91 8.41 3.66
N SER A 81 -7.61 9.28 2.69
CA SER A 81 -8.18 9.18 1.34
C SER A 81 -7.85 7.84 0.67
N THR A 82 -6.62 7.33 0.85
CA THR A 82 -6.20 6.06 0.25
C THR A 82 -6.83 4.87 0.93
N VAL A 83 -6.97 4.88 2.26
CA VAL A 83 -7.64 3.83 3.03
C VAL A 83 -9.14 3.81 2.70
N VAL A 84 -9.80 4.96 2.58
CA VAL A 84 -11.20 5.05 2.15
C VAL A 84 -11.36 4.55 0.71
N ALA A 85 -10.49 4.96 -0.21
CA ALA A 85 -10.50 4.48 -1.59
C ALA A 85 -10.22 2.97 -1.67
N GLY A 86 -9.28 2.46 -0.87
CA GLY A 86 -8.92 1.05 -0.80
C GLY A 86 -10.04 0.20 -0.21
N THR A 87 -10.67 0.65 0.88
CA THR A 87 -11.84 -0.03 1.45
C THR A 87 -13.04 -0.04 0.50
N LEU A 88 -13.26 1.04 -0.28
CA LEU A 88 -14.27 1.05 -1.35
C LEU A 88 -13.92 0.10 -2.48
N ALA A 89 -12.67 0.08 -2.93
CA ALA A 89 -12.19 -0.80 -4.01
C ALA A 89 -12.25 -2.27 -3.59
N CYS A 90 -11.93 -2.57 -2.33
CA CYS A 90 -11.89 -3.90 -1.76
C CYS A 90 -13.23 -4.32 -1.12
N ARG A 91 -14.27 -3.47 -1.11
CA ARG A 91 -15.58 -3.77 -0.50
C ARG A 91 -16.26 -4.99 -1.10
N ASN A 92 -15.97 -5.28 -2.37
CA ASN A 92 -16.48 -6.41 -3.11
C ASN A 92 -15.31 -7.16 -3.76
N PRO A 93 -14.52 -7.93 -2.99
CA PRO A 93 -13.55 -8.83 -3.57
C PRO A 93 -14.37 -9.97 -4.19
N GLY A 94 -14.60 -9.87 -5.49
CA GLY A 94 -15.40 -10.83 -6.25
C GLY A 94 -14.88 -12.25 -6.15
#